data_AF-A0A3B9YW39-F1
#
_entry.id   AF-A0A3B9YW39-F1
#
_cell.length_a   1.000
_cell.length_b   1.000
_cell.length_c   1.000
_cell.angle_alpha   90.00
_cell.angle_beta   90.00
_cell.angle_gamma   90.00
#
_symmetry.space_group_name_H-M   'P 1'
#
loop_
_entity.id
_entity.type
_entity.pdbx_description
1 polymer ?
#
loop_
_entity_poly.entity_id
_entity_poly.type
_entity_poly.pdbx_seq_one_letter_code
_entity_poly.pdbx_strand_id
1 'polypeptide(L)'
;MGMSNDRPFYLKQWREYRGLSQQRLADRIESSKGYISDLERGIRRYNQDLLEALADALNCDPADLLIRDPSDPEGIWSIWDQVPKTERPRLVAMIRALVGSKTGS
;
A
#
# COMPACT_ATOMS: atom_id res chain seq x y z
N MET A 1 -21.93 19.31 -2.35
CA MET A 1 -20.49 19.32 -2.69
C MET A 1 -19.93 17.96 -2.23
N GLY A 2 -20.01 16.94 -3.09
CA GLY A 2 -19.58 15.58 -2.71
C GLY A 2 -18.07 15.54 -2.60
N MET A 3 -17.54 15.10 -1.46
CA MET A 3 -16.10 14.85 -1.33
C MET A 3 -15.70 13.82 -2.39
N SER A 4 -14.97 14.26 -3.40
CA SER A 4 -14.27 13.41 -4.36
C SER A 4 -13.47 12.40 -3.54
N ASN A 5 -13.77 11.12 -3.67
CA ASN A 5 -13.06 10.08 -2.94
C ASN A 5 -11.77 9.76 -3.70
N ASP A 6 -10.90 10.76 -3.84
CA ASP A 6 -9.58 10.67 -4.49
C ASP A 6 -8.52 10.11 -3.54
N ARG A 7 -8.93 9.25 -2.60
CA ARG A 7 -7.95 8.53 -1.78
C ARG A 7 -7.37 7.42 -2.65
N PRO A 8 -6.05 7.38 -2.85
CA PRO A 8 -5.44 6.35 -3.67
C PRO A 8 -5.71 4.97 -3.05
N PHE A 9 -6.00 4.00 -3.90
CA PHE A 9 -6.21 2.61 -3.52
C PHE A 9 -5.28 1.73 -4.36
N TYR A 10 -4.18 1.31 -3.76
CA TYR A 10 -3.06 0.62 -4.43
C TYR A 10 -3.29 -0.90 -4.58
N LEU A 11 -4.55 -1.33 -4.61
CA LEU A 11 -4.92 -2.75 -4.66
C LEU A 11 -4.27 -3.49 -5.84
N LYS A 12 -4.33 -2.88 -7.02
CA LYS A 12 -3.77 -3.46 -8.24
C LYS A 12 -2.26 -3.67 -8.11
N GLN A 13 -1.55 -2.65 -7.63
CA GLN A 13 -0.11 -2.66 -7.48
C GLN A 13 0.33 -3.70 -6.45
N TRP A 14 -0.38 -3.80 -5.33
CA TRP A 14 -0.15 -4.85 -4.34
C TRP A 14 -0.41 -6.25 -4.87
N ARG A 15 -1.51 -6.44 -5.62
CA ARG A 15 -1.81 -7.72 -6.26
C ARG A 15 -0.70 -8.14 -7.22
N GLU A 16 -0.21 -7.21 -8.06
CA GLU A 16 0.84 -7.46 -9.03
C GLU A 16 2.20 -7.69 -8.37
N TYR A 17 2.53 -6.93 -7.32
CA TYR A 17 3.72 -7.12 -6.51
C TYR A 17 3.77 -8.51 -5.84
N ARG A 18 2.61 -9.05 -5.46
CA ARG A 18 2.47 -10.43 -4.94
C ARG A 18 2.33 -11.50 -6.03
N GLY A 19 2.40 -11.13 -7.31
CA GLY A 19 2.32 -12.07 -8.43
C GLY A 19 0.95 -12.75 -8.58
N LEU A 20 -0.13 -12.12 -8.09
CA LEU A 20 -1.47 -12.70 -8.11
C LEU A 20 -2.27 -12.24 -9.33
N SER A 21 -3.05 -13.15 -9.93
CA SER A 21 -4.12 -12.75 -10.84
C SER A 21 -5.35 -12.26 -10.05
N GLN A 22 -6.22 -11.48 -10.70
CA GLN A 22 -7.49 -11.04 -10.07
C GLN A 22 -8.34 -12.22 -9.58
N GLN A 23 -8.35 -13.33 -10.32
CA GLN A 23 -9.07 -14.55 -9.91
C GLN A 23 -8.45 -15.14 -8.63
N ARG A 24 -7.12 -15.25 -8.57
CA ARG A 24 -6.45 -15.80 -7.39
C ARG A 24 -6.67 -14.94 -6.14
N LEU A 25 -6.72 -13.61 -6.29
CA LEU A 25 -7.06 -12.73 -5.18
C LEU A 25 -8.53 -12.88 -4.77
N ALA A 26 -9.44 -12.96 -5.74
CA ALA A 26 -10.86 -13.18 -5.46
C ALA A 26 -11.09 -14.49 -4.69
N ASP A 27 -10.41 -15.57 -5.08
CA ASP A 27 -10.49 -16.87 -4.40
C ASP A 27 -10.02 -16.78 -2.94
N ARG A 28 -9.00 -15.96 -2.64
CA ARG A 28 -8.47 -15.78 -1.27
C ARG A 28 -9.42 -15.05 -0.33
N ILE A 29 -10.28 -14.19 -0.86
CA ILE A 29 -11.25 -13.41 -0.08
C ILE A 29 -12.69 -13.89 -0.30
N GLU A 30 -12.86 -15.09 -0.85
CA GLU A 30 -14.17 -15.70 -1.12
C GLU A 30 -15.11 -14.80 -1.95
N SER A 31 -14.58 -14.19 -3.00
CA SER A 31 -15.30 -13.22 -3.85
C SER A 31 -15.22 -13.57 -5.34
N SER A 32 -15.67 -12.66 -6.20
CA SER A 32 -15.62 -12.82 -7.66
C SER A 32 -14.49 -12.00 -8.29
N LYS A 33 -13.93 -12.49 -9.41
CA LYS A 33 -12.97 -11.72 -10.22
C LYS A 33 -13.53 -10.35 -10.64
N GLY A 34 -14.83 -10.30 -10.98
CA GLY A 34 -15.51 -9.05 -11.34
C GLY A 34 -15.49 -8.03 -10.21
N TYR A 35 -15.70 -8.48 -8.97
CA TYR A 35 -15.61 -7.64 -7.78
C TYR A 35 -14.21 -7.05 -7.58
N ILE A 36 -13.14 -7.85 -7.72
CA ILE A 36 -11.76 -7.36 -7.69
C ILE A 36 -11.50 -6.33 -8.80
N SER A 37 -11.97 -6.61 -10.02
CA SER A 37 -11.84 -5.68 -11.15
C SER A 37 -12.55 -4.36 -10.90
N ASP A 38 -13.76 -4.38 -10.31
CA ASP A 38 -14.49 -3.16 -9.96
C ASP A 38 -13.77 -2.34 -8.89
N LEU A 39 -13.19 -3.02 -7.89
CA LEU A 39 -12.39 -2.39 -6.84
C LEU A 39 -11.14 -1.71 -7.38
N GLU A 40 -10.36 -2.39 -8.23
CA GLU A 40 -9.14 -1.84 -8.85
C GLU A 40 -9.42 -0.64 -9.76
N ARG A 41 -10.63 -0.56 -10.32
CA ARG A 41 -11.08 0.57 -11.15
C ARG A 41 -11.73 1.69 -10.35
N GLY A 42 -11.88 1.54 -9.03
CA GLY A 42 -12.55 2.50 -8.16
C GLY A 42 -14.08 2.58 -8.37
N ILE A 43 -14.67 1.62 -9.09
CA ILE A 43 -16.13 1.54 -9.28
C ILE A 43 -16.81 1.20 -7.95
N ARG A 44 -16.20 0.28 -7.18
CA ARG A 44 -16.64 -0.07 -5.84
C ARG A 44 -15.73 0.54 -4.81
N ARG A 45 -16.34 1.06 -3.75
CA ARG A 45 -15.62 1.56 -2.57
C ARG A 45 -15.30 0.41 -1.64
N TYR A 46 -14.12 0.47 -1.03
CA TYR A 46 -13.76 -0.40 0.08
C TYR A 46 -14.41 0.07 1.38
N ASN A 47 -14.57 -0.86 2.32
CA ASN A 47 -14.85 -0.60 3.72
C ASN A 47 -13.70 -1.18 4.57
N GLN A 48 -13.80 -1.06 5.90
CA GLN A 48 -12.76 -1.55 6.81
C GLN A 48 -12.55 -3.07 6.67
N ASP A 49 -13.63 -3.87 6.75
CA ASP A 49 -13.55 -5.33 6.67
C ASP A 49 -12.90 -5.81 5.37
N LEU A 50 -13.22 -5.16 4.25
CA LEU A 50 -12.62 -5.48 2.95
C LEU A 50 -11.14 -5.11 2.91
N LEU A 51 -10.74 -3.97 3.50
CA LEU A 51 -9.34 -3.59 3.58
C LEU A 51 -8.54 -4.61 4.38
N GLU A 52 -9.07 -5.08 5.51
CA GLU A 52 -8.43 -6.11 6.34
C GLU A 52 -8.31 -7.44 5.59
N ALA A 53 -9.39 -7.91 4.98
CA ALA A 53 -9.37 -9.14 4.19
C ALA A 53 -8.38 -9.08 3.01
N LEU A 54 -8.32 -7.94 2.31
CA LEU A 54 -7.37 -7.73 1.22
C LEU A 54 -5.92 -7.66 1.73
N ALA A 55 -5.68 -6.98 2.85
CA ALA A 55 -4.37 -6.85 3.46
C ALA A 55 -3.82 -8.22 3.88
N ASP A 56 -4.65 -9.03 4.53
CA ASP A 56 -4.33 -10.42 4.89
C ASP A 56 -4.03 -11.25 3.64
N ALA A 57 -4.90 -11.17 2.62
CA ALA A 57 -4.72 -11.92 1.37
C ALA A 57 -3.46 -11.50 0.59
N LEU A 58 -3.01 -10.26 0.77
CA LEU A 58 -1.83 -9.67 0.10
C LEU A 58 -0.60 -9.61 1.00
N ASN A 59 -0.70 -10.09 2.24
CA ASN A 59 0.38 -10.07 3.24
C ASN A 59 0.99 -8.67 3.39
N CYS A 60 0.15 -7.66 3.63
CA CYS A 60 0.51 -6.28 3.92
C CYS A 60 -0.36 -5.70 5.04
N ASP A 61 -0.11 -4.46 5.45
CA ASP A 61 -0.98 -3.76 6.41
C ASP A 61 -2.15 -3.08 5.65
N PRO A 62 -3.36 -2.98 6.21
CA PRO A 62 -4.47 -2.23 5.59
C PRO A 62 -4.09 -0.81 5.15
N ALA A 63 -3.23 -0.13 5.91
CA ALA A 63 -2.75 1.20 5.56
C ALA A 63 -1.92 1.20 4.26
N ASP A 64 -1.18 0.13 3.97
CA ASP A 64 -0.36 0.01 2.76
C ASP A 64 -1.21 0.14 1.50
N LEU A 65 -2.42 -0.43 1.50
CA LEU A 65 -3.35 -0.34 0.39
C LEU A 65 -3.83 1.08 0.12
N LEU A 66 -3.68 2.00 1.09
CA LEU A 66 -4.17 3.37 1.01
C LEU A 66 -3.07 4.42 0.79
N ILE A 67 -1.82 4.11 1.13
CA ILE A 67 -0.74 5.12 1.13
C ILE A 67 0.54 4.68 0.42
N ARG A 68 0.66 3.39 0.07
CA ARG A 68 1.92 2.81 -0.44
C ARG A 68 1.71 2.15 -1.79
N ASP A 69 2.37 2.71 -2.82
CA ASP A 69 2.62 1.98 -4.06
C ASP A 69 3.85 1.08 -3.87
N PRO A 70 3.69 -0.26 -3.85
CA PRO A 70 4.82 -1.19 -3.70
C PRO A 70 5.70 -1.27 -4.97
N SER A 71 5.27 -0.66 -6.08
CA SER A 71 6.03 -0.61 -7.32
C SER A 71 6.86 0.66 -7.49
N ASP A 72 6.73 1.64 -6.57
CA ASP A 72 7.53 2.86 -6.60
C ASP A 72 8.97 2.59 -6.10
N PRO A 73 9.97 2.57 -6.99
CA PRO A 73 11.34 2.25 -6.61
C PRO A 73 11.97 3.33 -5.71
N GLU A 74 11.50 4.58 -5.81
CA GLU A 74 12.01 5.73 -5.06
C GLU A 74 11.21 5.99 -3.76
N GLY A 75 10.19 5.18 -3.48
CA GLY A 75 9.38 5.32 -2.27
C GLY A 75 10.20 5.03 -1.00
N ILE A 76 10.04 5.84 0.05
CA ILE A 76 10.73 5.66 1.35
C ILE A 76 10.60 4.22 1.89
N TRP A 77 9.48 3.57 1.62
CA TRP A 77 9.21 2.20 2.04
C TRP A 77 10.10 1.16 1.32
N SER A 78 10.45 1.37 0.05
CA SER A 78 11.34 0.46 -0.70
C SER A 78 12.74 0.42 -0.07
N ILE A 79 13.19 1.57 0.43
CA ILE A 79 14.46 1.73 1.15
C ILE A 79 14.34 1.08 2.53
N TRP A 80 13.26 1.34 3.27
CA TRP A 80 13.05 0.81 4.62
C TRP A 80 13.02 -0.72 4.68
N ASP A 81 12.39 -1.37 3.70
CA ASP A 81 12.28 -2.83 3.62
C ASP A 81 13.63 -3.51 3.35
N GLN A 82 14.56 -2.82 2.66
CA GLN A 82 15.91 -3.31 2.38
C GLN A 82 16.89 -3.09 3.54
N VAL A 83 16.58 -2.21 4.49
CA VAL A 83 17.49 -1.84 5.58
C VAL A 83 17.53 -2.94 6.64
N PRO A 84 18.70 -3.53 6.94
CA PRO A 84 18.85 -4.49 8.02
C PRO A 84 18.35 -3.89 9.34
N LYS A 85 17.67 -4.70 10.17
CA LYS A 85 17.09 -4.21 11.44
C LYS A 85 18.10 -3.48 12.32
N THR A 86 19.36 -3.91 12.31
CA THR A 86 20.48 -3.32 13.05
C THR A 86 20.85 -1.90 12.58
N GLU A 87 20.62 -1.58 11.31
CA GLU A 87 20.94 -0.27 10.71
C GLU A 87 19.76 0.71 10.75
N ARG A 88 18.56 0.25 11.07
CA ARG A 88 17.35 1.10 11.14
C ARG A 88 17.51 2.31 12.06
N PRO A 89 18.10 2.23 13.28
CA PRO A 89 18.29 3.41 14.13
C PRO A 89 19.17 4.49 13.46
N ARG A 90 20.21 4.07 12.72
CA ARG A 90 21.11 4.98 12.01
C ARG A 90 20.39 5.71 10.87
N LEU A 91 19.60 4.98 10.08
CA LEU A 91 18.79 5.59 9.01
C LEU A 91 17.81 6.63 9.57
N VAL A 92 17.13 6.30 10.67
CA VAL A 92 16.21 7.24 11.34
C VAL A 92 16.94 8.51 11.79
N ALA A 93 18.15 8.40 12.34
CA ALA A 93 18.95 9.56 12.74
C ALA A 93 19.33 10.45 11.54
N MET A 94 19.72 9.86 10.41
CA MET A 94 20.03 10.62 9.18
C MET A 94 18.80 11.35 8.63
N ILE A 95 17.64 10.67 8.55
CA ILE A 95 16.39 11.29 8.10
C ILE A 95 16.00 12.45 9.03
N ARG A 96 16.10 12.27 10.35
CA ARG A 96 15.82 13.34 11.32
C ARG A 96 16.75 14.54 11.14
N ALA A 97 18.04 14.32 10.88
CA ALA A 97 19.00 15.39 10.62
C ALA A 97 18.63 16.19 9.36
N LEU A 98 18.23 15.51 8.28
CA LEU A 98 17.83 16.13 7.02
C LEU A 98 16.51 16.91 7.13
N VAL A 99 15.55 16.42 7.92
CA VAL A 99 14.27 17.11 8.15
C VAL A 99 14.47 18.32 9.05
N GLY A 100 15.26 18.18 10.12
CA GLY A 100 15.57 19.26 11.06
C GLY A 100 16.45 20.37 10.48
N SER A 101 17.22 20.11 9.43
CA SER A 101 18.06 21.11 8.77
C SER A 101 17.31 22.07 7.82
N LYS A 102 16.01 21.86 7.57
CA LYS A 102 15.21 22.69 6.64
C LYS A 102 14.39 23.83 7.28
N THR A 103 14.48 24.06 8.59
CA THR A 103 13.73 25.15 9.26
C THR A 103 14.56 26.41 9.58
N GLY A 104 15.60 26.70 8.80
CA GLY A 104 16.37 27.93 8.98
C GLY A 104 17.29 28.27 7.82
N SER A 105 16.75 28.92 6.79
CA SER A 105 17.44 29.90 5.92
C SER A 105 16.38 30.64 5.11
#